data_AF-A0A957U4W3-F1
#
_entry.id   AF-A0A957U4W3-F1
#
_cell.length_a   1.000
_cell.length_b   1.000
_cell.length_c   1.000
_cell.angle_alpha   90.00
_cell.angle_beta   90.00
_cell.angle_gamma   90.00
#
_symmetry.space_group_name_H-M   'P 1'
#
loop_
_entity.id
_entity.type
_entity.pdbx_description
1 polymer ?
#
loop_
_entity_poly.entity_id
_entity_poly.type
_entity_poly.pdbx_seq_one_letter_code
_entity_poly.pdbx_strand_id
1 'polypeptide(L)'
;MLNRKNLAVTFAVVLLLAVLAGCSGGNVMVPDREVAISMDDAMAAQNKAMEGLMMGSVEWTEGEFSSLLTALIEQNLGEGAPITGVTAWFEPDNMLYLRVGLPGGLSADLGGQIMVEDNMIKVDLSEAGAAGMAVSGAMLDVVEGAINRALDDPSLGVAVNVETGDGTLALSLGQ
;
A
#
# COMPACT_ATOMS: atom_id res chain seq x y z
N MET A 1 22.37 -4.27 4.56
CA MET A 1 21.31 -3.82 5.47
C MET A 1 20.85 -2.39 5.13
N LEU A 2 20.69 -2.08 3.85
CA LEU A 2 20.17 -0.81 3.32
C LEU A 2 19.02 -1.15 2.35
N ASN A 3 18.05 -0.24 2.23
CA ASN A 3 16.87 -0.17 1.34
C ASN A 3 15.50 -0.80 1.68
N ARG A 4 15.34 -1.68 2.69
CA ARG A 4 13.96 -2.04 3.16
C ARG A 4 13.20 -0.85 3.79
N LYS A 5 13.96 0.14 4.27
CA LYS A 5 13.48 1.37 4.89
C LYS A 5 13.01 2.43 3.88
N ASN A 6 13.51 2.42 2.64
CA ASN A 6 13.14 3.42 1.65
C ASN A 6 11.76 3.16 1.01
N LEU A 7 11.33 1.91 0.94
CA LEU A 7 10.11 1.53 0.23
C LEU A 7 8.83 2.02 0.91
N ALA A 8 8.65 1.62 2.17
CA ALA A 8 7.49 2.02 2.96
C ALA A 8 7.50 3.53 3.24
N VAL A 9 8.69 4.14 3.36
CA VAL A 9 8.86 5.60 3.47
C VAL A 9 8.36 6.31 2.25
N THR A 10 8.75 5.84 1.06
CA THR A 10 8.34 6.51 -0.17
C THR A 10 6.85 6.33 -0.39
N PHE A 11 6.29 5.14 -0.12
CA PHE A 11 4.85 4.91 -0.20
C PHE A 11 4.06 5.81 0.76
N ALA A 12 4.48 5.91 2.03
CA ALA A 12 3.83 6.75 3.03
C ALA A 12 3.99 8.26 2.77
N VAL A 13 5.17 8.70 2.30
CA VAL A 13 5.43 10.11 1.96
C VAL A 13 4.67 10.53 0.70
N VAL A 14 4.56 9.66 -0.28
CA VAL A 14 3.77 9.92 -1.50
C VAL A 14 2.29 10.01 -1.18
N LEU A 15 1.80 9.11 -0.31
CA LEU A 15 0.43 9.15 0.15
C LEU A 15 0.14 10.40 0.98
N LEU A 16 1.13 10.88 1.76
CA LEU A 16 1.05 12.17 2.45
C LEU A 16 0.99 13.37 1.48
N LEU A 17 1.70 13.30 0.35
CA LEU A 17 1.71 14.35 -0.69
C LEU A 17 0.43 14.36 -1.53
N ALA A 18 -0.21 13.20 -1.72
CA ALA A 18 -1.51 13.06 -2.37
C ALA A 18 -2.62 13.83 -1.64
N VAL A 19 -2.59 13.82 -0.30
CA VAL A 19 -3.55 14.51 0.56
C VAL A 19 -3.43 16.04 0.45
N LEU A 20 -2.26 16.55 0.05
CA LEU A 20 -1.97 17.99 0.08
C LEU A 20 -2.30 18.74 -1.22
N ALA A 21 -2.62 18.05 -2.32
CA ALA A 21 -2.78 18.69 -3.61
C ALA A 21 -4.13 18.38 -4.26
N GLY A 22 -4.91 19.45 -4.47
CA GLY A 22 -5.99 19.52 -5.45
C GLY A 22 -7.25 18.68 -5.16
N CYS A 23 -8.14 19.18 -4.32
CA CYS A 23 -9.40 18.53 -3.96
C CYS A 23 -10.56 18.90 -4.90
N SER A 24 -11.27 17.89 -5.43
CA SER A 24 -12.59 18.01 -6.07
C SER A 24 -13.60 17.15 -5.29
N GLY A 25 -14.91 17.41 -5.35
CA GLY A 25 -15.88 16.69 -4.50
C GLY A 25 -16.03 15.20 -4.86
N GLY A 26 -15.96 14.29 -3.88
CA GLY A 26 -16.16 12.84 -4.04
C GLY A 26 -15.52 12.03 -2.88
N ASN A 27 -15.96 10.79 -2.66
CA ASN A 27 -15.33 9.86 -1.71
C ASN A 27 -14.97 8.57 -2.44
N VAL A 28 -13.82 7.97 -2.12
CA VAL A 28 -13.47 6.60 -2.55
C VAL A 28 -14.30 5.63 -1.73
N MET A 29 -14.97 4.69 -2.38
CA MET A 29 -15.69 3.62 -1.70
C MET A 29 -14.72 2.49 -1.38
N VAL A 30 -14.24 2.42 -0.14
CA VAL A 30 -13.47 1.27 0.36
C VAL A 30 -14.41 0.22 0.98
N PRO A 31 -14.00 -1.06 1.05
CA PRO A 31 -14.76 -2.09 1.75
C PRO A 31 -15.09 -1.74 3.21
N ASP A 32 -16.24 -2.18 3.71
CA ASP A 32 -16.73 -1.87 5.07
C ASP A 32 -16.26 -2.88 6.14
N ARG A 33 -15.50 -3.91 5.74
CA ARG A 33 -14.96 -4.92 6.64
C ARG A 33 -13.80 -4.37 7.46
N GLU A 34 -13.83 -4.64 8.77
CA GLU A 34 -12.75 -4.29 9.68
C GLU A 34 -11.54 -5.20 9.46
N VAL A 35 -10.36 -4.59 9.47
CA VAL A 35 -9.07 -5.29 9.40
C VAL A 35 -8.34 -5.02 10.71
N ALA A 36 -8.05 -6.08 11.46
CA ALA A 36 -7.32 -5.96 12.71
C ALA A 36 -5.85 -5.62 12.44
N ILE A 37 -5.33 -4.62 13.17
CA ILE A 37 -3.92 -4.20 13.12
C ILE A 37 -3.23 -4.67 14.39
N SER A 38 -2.21 -5.51 14.27
CA SER A 38 -1.48 -6.04 15.42
C SER A 38 0.01 -6.23 15.14
N MET A 39 0.83 -6.11 16.19
CA MET A 39 2.27 -6.37 16.06
C MET A 39 2.56 -7.84 15.71
N ASP A 40 1.73 -8.76 16.18
CA ASP A 40 1.87 -10.19 15.89
C ASP A 40 1.68 -10.47 14.39
N ASP A 41 0.66 -9.86 13.78
CA ASP A 41 0.41 -9.96 12.34
C ASP A 41 1.51 -9.27 11.52
N ALA A 42 2.05 -8.13 11.99
CA ALA A 42 3.17 -7.47 11.35
C ALA A 42 4.43 -8.35 11.31
N MET A 43 4.71 -9.06 12.41
CA MET A 43 5.83 -10.01 12.49
C MET A 43 5.57 -11.25 11.63
N ALA A 44 4.36 -11.78 11.62
CA ALA A 44 3.98 -12.91 10.77
C ALA A 44 4.15 -12.57 9.28
N ALA A 45 3.66 -11.40 8.87
CA ALA A 45 3.80 -10.89 7.51
C ALA A 45 5.28 -10.73 7.11
N GLN A 46 6.11 -10.19 8.01
CA GLN A 46 7.55 -10.06 7.77
C GLN A 46 8.25 -11.41 7.64
N ASN A 47 7.90 -12.39 8.47
CA ASN A 47 8.45 -13.75 8.38
C ASN A 47 8.08 -14.40 7.04
N LYS A 48 6.81 -14.30 6.63
CA LYS A 48 6.35 -14.75 5.31
C LYS A 48 7.09 -14.05 4.16
N ALA A 49 7.39 -12.76 4.29
CA ALA A 49 8.20 -12.04 3.30
C ALA A 49 9.60 -12.65 3.16
N MET A 50 10.26 -12.96 4.29
CA MET A 50 11.60 -13.55 4.30
C MET A 50 11.60 -14.97 3.74
N GLU A 51 10.60 -15.77 4.10
CA GLU A 51 10.41 -17.12 3.56
C GLU A 51 10.08 -17.08 2.07
N GLY A 52 9.24 -16.14 1.63
CA GLY A 52 8.84 -16.01 0.25
C GLY A 52 9.95 -15.55 -0.69
N LEU A 53 10.92 -14.75 -0.19
CA LEU A 53 12.15 -14.47 -0.92
C LEU A 53 12.99 -15.74 -1.19
N MET A 54 12.91 -16.75 -0.33
CA MET A 54 13.59 -18.03 -0.53
C MET A 54 12.78 -19.00 -1.38
N MET A 55 11.45 -19.01 -1.22
CA MET A 55 10.55 -19.92 -1.93
C MET A 55 10.12 -19.41 -3.31
N GLY A 56 10.34 -18.12 -3.62
CA GLY A 56 9.89 -17.47 -4.84
C GLY A 56 8.42 -17.05 -4.82
N SER A 57 7.73 -17.11 -3.67
CA SER A 57 6.35 -16.68 -3.55
C SER A 57 5.97 -16.34 -2.10
N VAL A 58 5.10 -15.35 -1.91
CA VAL A 58 4.55 -14.97 -0.61
C VAL A 58 3.06 -14.70 -0.73
N GLU A 59 2.29 -15.04 0.30
CA GLU A 59 0.86 -14.72 0.41
C GLU A 59 0.56 -14.08 1.77
N TRP A 60 -0.09 -12.92 1.75
CA TRP A 60 -0.54 -12.21 2.93
C TRP A 60 -2.05 -12.08 2.97
N THR A 61 -2.61 -12.10 4.19
CA THR A 61 -3.96 -11.63 4.45
C THR A 61 -4.00 -10.10 4.58
N GLU A 62 -5.19 -9.51 4.53
CA GLU A 62 -5.39 -8.07 4.82
C GLU A 62 -4.83 -7.66 6.17
N GLY A 63 -5.05 -8.45 7.22
CA GLY A 63 -4.54 -8.18 8.58
C GLY A 63 -3.02 -8.19 8.63
N GLU A 64 -2.39 -9.19 8.02
CA GLU A 64 -0.94 -9.31 7.91
C GLU A 64 -0.33 -8.14 7.15
N PHE A 65 -0.85 -7.83 5.96
CA PHE A 65 -0.30 -6.77 5.12
C PHE A 65 -0.52 -5.37 5.73
N SER A 66 -1.72 -5.10 6.24
CA SER A 66 -2.05 -3.82 6.88
C SER A 66 -1.21 -3.58 8.14
N SER A 67 -1.02 -4.62 8.94
CA SER A 67 -0.17 -4.57 10.13
C SER A 67 1.30 -4.33 9.77
N LEU A 68 1.80 -5.01 8.73
CA LEU A 68 3.15 -4.79 8.23
C LEU A 68 3.34 -3.35 7.74
N LEU A 69 2.42 -2.83 6.93
CA LEU A 69 2.49 -1.45 6.43
C LEU A 69 2.49 -0.44 7.58
N THR A 70 1.58 -0.60 8.54
CA THR A 70 1.49 0.28 9.71
C THR A 70 2.80 0.26 10.50
N ALA A 71 3.32 -0.91 10.85
CA ALA A 71 4.57 -1.04 11.61
C ALA A 71 5.77 -0.44 10.85
N LEU A 72 5.84 -0.61 9.52
CA LEU A 72 6.90 -0.02 8.71
C LEU A 72 6.81 1.51 8.71
N ILE A 73 5.61 2.09 8.66
CA ILE A 73 5.44 3.53 8.69
C ILE A 73 5.88 4.11 10.03
N GLU A 74 5.42 3.52 11.14
CA GLU A 74 5.82 3.92 12.49
C GLU A 74 7.34 3.88 12.67
N GLN A 75 7.98 2.81 12.20
CA GLN A 75 9.44 2.64 12.30
C GLN A 75 10.24 3.69 11.52
N ASN A 76 9.68 4.23 10.43
CA ASN A 76 10.44 5.12 9.56
C ASN A 76 10.09 6.60 9.71
N LEU A 77 8.85 6.94 10.06
CA LEU A 77 8.46 8.33 10.29
C LEU A 77 8.77 8.79 11.72
N GLY A 78 8.92 7.86 12.67
CA GLY A 78 9.24 8.16 14.07
C GLY A 78 8.09 8.80 14.85
N GLU A 79 8.36 9.19 16.10
CA GLU A 79 7.38 9.89 16.93
C GLU A 79 7.01 11.24 16.30
N GLY A 80 5.72 11.48 16.06
CA GLY A 80 5.20 12.71 15.47
C GLY A 80 4.74 12.59 14.00
N ALA A 81 4.80 11.39 13.42
CA ALA A 81 4.24 11.11 12.11
C ALA A 81 2.74 11.46 12.05
N PRO A 82 2.27 12.17 11.01
CA PRO A 82 0.85 12.50 10.83
C PRO A 82 0.04 11.31 10.26
N ILE A 83 0.46 10.07 10.53
CA ILE A 83 -0.21 8.84 10.11
C ILE A 83 -0.49 8.01 11.35
N THR A 84 -1.74 7.58 11.53
CA THR A 84 -2.19 6.77 12.67
C THR A 84 -2.29 5.28 12.35
N GLY A 85 -2.21 4.91 11.07
CA GLY A 85 -2.30 3.53 10.62
C GLY A 85 -2.61 3.43 9.13
N VAL A 86 -2.40 2.25 8.56
CA VAL A 86 -2.77 1.94 7.17
C VAL A 86 -3.55 0.64 7.15
N THR A 87 -4.69 0.67 6.47
CA THR A 87 -5.53 -0.49 6.19
C THR A 87 -5.51 -0.75 4.69
N ALA A 88 -5.30 -2.00 4.31
CA ALA A 88 -5.37 -2.47 2.94
C ALA A 88 -6.48 -3.51 2.80
N TRP A 89 -7.23 -3.42 1.72
CA TRP A 89 -8.20 -4.42 1.31
C TRP A 89 -7.87 -4.96 -0.08
N PHE A 90 -8.06 -6.26 -0.23
CA PHE A 90 -7.85 -6.98 -1.47
C PHE A 90 -9.17 -7.57 -1.94
N GLU A 91 -9.50 -7.29 -3.19
CA GLU A 91 -10.66 -7.86 -3.89
C GLU A 91 -10.14 -8.66 -5.10
N PRO A 92 -10.90 -9.64 -5.61
CA PRO A 92 -10.55 -10.32 -6.86
C PRO A 92 -10.27 -9.36 -8.02
N ASP A 93 -9.66 -9.87 -9.09
CA ASP A 93 -9.28 -9.10 -10.29
C ASP A 93 -8.23 -8.00 -10.01
N ASN A 94 -7.27 -8.30 -9.11
CA ASN A 94 -6.13 -7.42 -8.82
C ASN A 94 -6.50 -6.07 -8.18
N MET A 95 -7.69 -5.99 -7.57
CA MET A 95 -8.19 -4.77 -6.96
C MET A 95 -7.61 -4.55 -5.57
N LEU A 96 -7.12 -3.32 -5.32
CA LEU A 96 -6.52 -2.87 -4.07
C LEU A 96 -7.20 -1.57 -3.61
N TYR A 97 -7.59 -1.56 -2.34
CA TYR A 97 -8.02 -0.34 -1.64
C TYR A 97 -7.10 -0.08 -0.46
N LEU A 98 -6.73 1.17 -0.24
CA LEU A 98 -5.91 1.58 0.89
C LEU A 98 -6.61 2.71 1.63
N ARG A 99 -6.63 2.63 2.96
CA ARG A 99 -7.01 3.73 3.84
C ARG A 99 -5.82 4.08 4.71
N VAL A 100 -5.48 5.36 4.75
CA VAL A 100 -4.47 5.91 5.64
C VAL A 100 -5.14 6.79 6.66
N GLY A 101 -5.05 6.39 7.91
CA GLY A 101 -5.55 7.15 9.04
C GLY A 101 -4.67 8.36 9.32
N LEU A 102 -5.30 9.50 9.58
CA LEU A 102 -4.67 10.77 9.88
C LEU A 102 -5.17 11.29 11.25
N PRO A 103 -4.39 12.15 11.93
CA PRO A 103 -4.82 12.79 13.17
C PRO A 103 -6.17 13.49 13.05
N GLY A 104 -6.93 13.51 14.15
CA GLY A 104 -8.26 14.15 14.18
C GLY A 104 -9.38 13.31 13.57
N GLY A 105 -9.17 12.01 13.35
CA GLY A 105 -10.17 11.10 12.77
C GLY A 105 -10.34 11.26 11.26
N LEU A 106 -9.39 11.91 10.61
CA LEU A 106 -9.35 12.07 9.16
C LEU A 106 -8.77 10.80 8.52
N SER A 107 -9.07 10.61 7.24
CA SER A 107 -8.48 9.55 6.44
C SER A 107 -8.28 9.99 5.00
N ALA A 108 -7.33 9.32 4.35
CA ALA A 108 -7.13 9.35 2.92
C ALA A 108 -7.33 7.94 2.37
N ASP A 109 -8.15 7.81 1.35
CA ASP A 109 -8.52 6.55 0.72
C ASP A 109 -8.01 6.53 -0.72
N LEU A 110 -7.47 5.39 -1.15
CA LEU A 110 -7.03 5.10 -2.50
C LEU A 110 -7.73 3.83 -2.99
N GLY A 111 -8.06 3.77 -4.28
CA GLY A 111 -8.61 2.60 -4.94
C GLY A 111 -8.02 2.43 -6.33
N GLY A 112 -7.68 1.21 -6.69
CA GLY A 112 -7.08 0.91 -7.98
C GLY A 112 -6.74 -0.56 -8.16
N GLN A 113 -5.88 -0.84 -9.13
CA GLN A 113 -5.37 -2.17 -9.43
C GLN A 113 -3.88 -2.28 -9.10
N ILE A 114 -3.45 -3.47 -8.68
CA ILE A 114 -2.05 -3.84 -8.53
C ILE A 114 -1.66 -4.83 -9.63
N MET A 115 -0.55 -4.59 -10.31
CA MET A 115 -0.14 -5.42 -11.46
C MET A 115 1.37 -5.61 -11.49
N VAL A 116 1.84 -6.49 -12.38
CA VAL A 116 3.26 -6.62 -12.70
C VAL A 116 3.49 -6.09 -14.13
N GLU A 117 4.37 -5.11 -14.26
CA GLU A 117 4.80 -4.55 -15.54
C GLU A 117 6.32 -4.40 -15.51
N ASP A 118 7.00 -4.80 -16.59
CA ASP A 118 8.47 -4.79 -16.67
C ASP A 118 9.16 -5.47 -15.48
N ASN A 119 8.56 -6.56 -14.99
CA ASN A 119 8.98 -7.30 -13.81
C ASN A 119 8.99 -6.51 -12.49
N MET A 120 8.27 -5.40 -12.44
CA MET A 120 8.08 -4.57 -11.26
C MET A 120 6.62 -4.55 -10.87
N ILE A 121 6.35 -4.44 -9.58
CA ILE A 121 4.99 -4.20 -9.10
C ILE A 121 4.60 -2.78 -9.48
N LYS A 122 3.42 -2.61 -10.07
CA LYS A 122 2.81 -1.32 -10.38
C LYS A 122 1.45 -1.23 -9.72
N VAL A 123 1.03 -0.01 -9.47
CA VAL A 123 -0.32 0.34 -9.07
C VAL A 123 -0.89 1.28 -10.13
N ASP A 124 -2.10 0.98 -10.60
CA ASP A 124 -2.92 1.84 -11.45
C ASP A 124 -4.05 2.39 -10.59
N LEU A 125 -4.01 3.69 -10.27
CA LEU A 125 -5.00 4.29 -9.39
C LEU A 125 -6.19 4.79 -10.21
N SER A 126 -7.38 4.27 -9.90
CA SER A 126 -8.63 4.77 -10.48
C SER A 126 -9.27 5.85 -9.61
N GLU A 127 -9.02 5.81 -8.30
CA GLU A 127 -9.66 6.69 -7.33
C GLU A 127 -8.68 7.06 -6.20
N ALA A 128 -8.75 8.31 -5.76
CA ALA A 128 -8.12 8.75 -4.52
C ALA A 128 -8.99 9.81 -3.86
N GLY A 129 -8.90 9.96 -2.55
CA GLY A 129 -9.62 10.99 -1.82
C GLY A 129 -9.18 11.14 -0.38
N ALA A 130 -9.50 12.27 0.23
CA ALA A 130 -9.27 12.53 1.64
C ALA A 130 -10.33 13.49 2.19
N ALA A 131 -10.77 13.25 3.42
CA ALA A 131 -11.67 14.15 4.16
C ALA A 131 -12.94 14.60 3.39
N GLY A 132 -13.59 13.68 2.65
CA GLY A 132 -14.80 14.00 1.88
C GLY A 132 -14.56 14.50 0.46
N MET A 133 -13.30 14.50 -0.01
CA MET A 133 -12.89 15.07 -1.28
C MET A 133 -12.13 14.04 -2.11
N ALA A 134 -12.43 13.96 -3.41
CA ALA A 134 -11.77 13.08 -4.37
C ALA A 134 -10.69 13.83 -5.16
N VAL A 135 -9.63 13.10 -5.46
CA VAL A 135 -8.53 13.47 -6.33
C VAL A 135 -8.72 12.74 -7.65
N SER A 136 -8.69 13.47 -8.77
CA SER A 136 -8.91 12.90 -10.10
C SER A 136 -8.04 13.58 -11.17
N GLY A 137 -7.94 12.92 -12.33
CA GLY A 137 -7.20 13.41 -13.48
C GLY A 137 -5.70 13.59 -13.19
N ALA A 138 -5.10 14.68 -13.69
CA ALA A 138 -3.67 14.93 -13.60
C ALA A 138 -3.07 14.87 -12.19
N MET A 139 -3.89 15.10 -11.16
CA MET A 139 -3.44 15.00 -9.77
C MET A 139 -3.33 13.55 -9.30
N LEU A 140 -4.24 12.67 -9.75
CA LEU A 140 -4.18 11.24 -9.50
C LEU A 140 -2.94 10.63 -10.18
N ASP A 141 -2.65 11.06 -11.42
CA ASP A 141 -1.44 10.65 -12.15
C ASP A 141 -0.14 10.99 -11.40
N VAL A 142 -0.12 12.12 -10.67
CA VAL A 142 1.05 12.50 -9.86
C VAL A 142 1.22 11.57 -8.66
N VAL A 143 0.12 11.17 -8.01
CA VAL A 143 0.13 10.24 -6.89
C VAL A 143 0.57 8.86 -7.37
N GLU A 144 -0.07 8.35 -8.42
CA GLU A 144 0.27 7.07 -9.02
C GLU A 144 1.73 7.04 -9.48
N GLY A 145 2.17 8.04 -10.24
CA GLY A 145 3.54 8.10 -10.75
C GLY A 145 4.58 8.18 -9.63
N ALA A 146 4.23 8.75 -8.48
CA ALA A 146 5.10 8.76 -7.32
C ALA A 146 5.11 7.42 -6.56
N ILE A 147 3.98 6.70 -6.50
CA ILE A 147 3.89 5.32 -5.98
C ILE A 147 4.72 4.39 -6.88
N ASN A 148 4.49 4.41 -8.19
CA ASN A 148 5.17 3.53 -9.13
C ASN A 148 6.67 3.80 -9.19
N ARG A 149 7.12 5.07 -9.03
CA ARG A 149 8.55 5.37 -8.87
C ARG A 149 9.16 4.78 -7.61
N ALA A 150 8.40 4.67 -6.52
CA ALA A 150 8.84 4.00 -5.30
C ALA A 150 8.96 2.49 -5.50
N LEU A 151 8.01 1.91 -6.24
CA LEU A 151 7.96 0.50 -6.55
C LEU A 151 9.01 0.10 -7.59
N ASP A 152 9.50 1.02 -8.41
CA ASP A 152 10.59 0.82 -9.37
C ASP A 152 11.98 0.62 -8.74
N ASP A 153 12.08 0.41 -7.43
CA ASP A 153 13.34 0.09 -6.76
C ASP A 153 13.81 -1.34 -7.11
N PRO A 154 14.93 -1.53 -7.83
CA PRO A 154 15.42 -2.85 -8.23
C PRO A 154 15.78 -3.77 -7.05
N SER A 155 15.94 -3.20 -5.84
CA SER A 155 16.18 -3.97 -4.62
C SER A 155 14.96 -4.70 -4.08
N LEU A 156 13.77 -4.47 -4.67
CA LEU A 156 12.55 -5.21 -4.38
C LEU A 156 12.51 -6.63 -4.93
N GLY A 157 13.43 -6.95 -5.84
CA GLY A 157 13.40 -8.20 -6.58
C GLY A 157 12.53 -8.11 -7.82
N VAL A 158 12.55 -9.19 -8.59
CA VAL A 158 11.84 -9.32 -9.87
C VAL A 158 10.47 -9.87 -9.55
N ALA A 159 9.41 -9.08 -9.70
CA ALA A 159 8.05 -9.58 -9.60
C ALA A 159 7.69 -10.33 -10.90
N VAL A 160 7.08 -11.49 -10.75
CA VAL A 160 6.60 -12.32 -11.88
C VAL A 160 5.08 -12.30 -11.95
N ASN A 161 4.41 -12.33 -10.79
CA ASN A 161 2.96 -12.29 -10.73
C ASN A 161 2.50 -11.58 -9.45
N VAL A 162 1.36 -10.91 -9.56
CA VAL A 162 0.54 -10.48 -8.42
C VAL A 162 -0.88 -10.97 -8.64
N GLU A 163 -1.46 -11.53 -7.60
CA GLU A 163 -2.84 -12.00 -7.60
C GLU A 163 -3.51 -11.56 -6.30
N THR A 164 -4.67 -10.93 -6.40
CA THR A 164 -5.52 -10.64 -5.25
C THR A 164 -6.71 -11.59 -5.23
N GLY A 165 -7.00 -12.11 -4.04
CA GLY A 165 -8.23 -12.83 -3.73
C GLY A 165 -9.14 -12.00 -2.84
N ASP A 166 -10.26 -12.59 -2.42
CA ASP A 166 -11.10 -12.03 -1.37
C ASP A 166 -10.31 -12.04 -0.04
N GLY A 167 -9.74 -10.89 0.32
CA GLY A 167 -8.97 -10.71 1.55
C GLY A 167 -7.50 -11.17 1.52
N THR A 168 -6.94 -11.49 0.35
CA THR A 168 -5.56 -11.98 0.22
C THR A 168 -4.80 -11.32 -0.91
N LEU A 169 -3.48 -11.22 -0.73
CA LEU A 169 -2.51 -10.78 -1.73
C LEU A 169 -1.41 -11.82 -1.87
N ALA A 170 -1.25 -12.37 -3.07
CA ALA A 170 -0.17 -13.27 -3.43
C ALA A 170 0.81 -12.59 -4.40
N LEU A 171 2.11 -12.72 -4.11
CA LEU A 171 3.20 -12.26 -4.97
C LEU A 171 4.10 -13.44 -5.33
N SER A 172 4.41 -13.57 -6.63
CA SER A 172 5.43 -14.48 -7.13
C SER A 172 6.67 -13.71 -7.55
N LEU A 173 7.84 -14.19 -7.15
CA LEU A 173 9.13 -13.56 -7.40
C LEU A 173 9.96 -14.42 -8.36
N GLY A 174 10.63 -13.77 -9.31
CA GLY A 174 11.59 -14.39 -10.21
C GLY A 174 12.88 -14.71 -9.47
N GLN A 175 13.37 -15.94 -9.63
CA GLN A 175 14.66 -16.38 -9.10
C GLN A 175 15.82 -15.95 -10.01
#